data_AF-A0A973G0G3-F1
#
_entry.id   AF-A0A973G0G3-F1
#
_cell.length_a   1.000
_cell.length_b   1.000
_cell.length_c   1.000
_cell.angle_alpha   90.00
_cell.angle_beta   90.00
_cell.angle_gamma   90.00
#
_symmetry.space_group_name_H-M   'P 1'
#
loop_
_entity.id
_entity.type
_entity.pdbx_description
1 polymer ?
#
loop_
_entity_poly.entity_id
_entity_poly.type
_entity_poly.pdbx_seq_one_letter_code
_entity_poly.pdbx_strand_id
1 'polypeptide(L)'
;DKLSNALEGLGSLMKSMPESPKLFESSKQAILSRLSTERLEKTGLLFDFETMTRLGIDHDIRKDIYQETGNFTLRDIEDFHRKHFMNRRHVMLVLGKKSSLDLQVLRKYGTLKELGLRDIFGY
;
A
#
# COMPACT_ATOMS: atom_id res chain seq x y z
N ASP A 1 -22.67 12.37 -3.42
CA ASP A 1 -21.54 13.15 -3.94
C ASP A 1 -20.17 12.62 -3.49
N LYS A 2 -19.79 12.67 -2.20
CA LYS A 2 -18.46 12.24 -1.68
C LYS A 2 -17.92 10.88 -2.16
N LEU A 3 -18.78 9.86 -2.30
CA LEU A 3 -18.37 8.55 -2.80
C LEU A 3 -17.84 8.63 -4.24
N SER A 4 -18.52 9.35 -5.13
CA SER A 4 -18.11 9.48 -6.52
C SER A 4 -16.73 10.13 -6.64
N ASN A 5 -16.51 11.22 -5.91
CA ASN A 5 -15.22 11.93 -5.91
C ASN A 5 -14.07 11.07 -5.37
N ALA A 6 -14.34 10.26 -4.34
CA ALA A 6 -13.36 9.32 -3.80
C ALA A 6 -13.00 8.22 -4.81
N LEU A 7 -13.98 7.68 -5.52
CA LEU A 7 -13.78 6.66 -6.55
C LEU A 7 -13.01 7.19 -7.75
N GLU A 8 -13.30 8.41 -8.18
CA GLU A 8 -12.57 9.09 -9.25
C GLU A 8 -11.12 9.38 -8.85
N GLY A 9 -10.90 9.88 -7.63
CA GLY A 9 -9.57 10.11 -7.07
C GLY A 9 -8.76 8.81 -6.99
N LEU A 10 -9.35 7.73 -6.45
CA LEU A 10 -8.72 6.41 -6.43
C LEU A 10 -8.39 5.93 -7.84
N GLY A 11 -9.33 6.03 -8.78
CA GLY A 11 -9.11 5.65 -10.17
C GLY A 11 -7.92 6.37 -10.81
N SER A 12 -7.78 7.67 -10.52
CA SER A 12 -6.63 8.47 -10.96
C SER A 12 -5.32 8.00 -10.33
N LEU A 13 -5.31 7.75 -9.02
CA LEU A 13 -4.12 7.26 -8.31
C LEU A 13 -3.68 5.87 -8.77
N MET A 14 -4.62 4.99 -9.15
CA MET A 14 -4.29 3.67 -9.72
C MET A 14 -3.71 3.77 -11.12
N LYS A 15 -4.04 4.83 -11.87
CA LYS A 15 -3.53 5.07 -13.22
C LYS A 15 -2.21 5.81 -13.23
N SER A 16 -2.00 6.77 -12.33
CA SER A 16 -0.78 7.59 -12.32
C SER A 16 -0.38 7.92 -10.89
N MET A 17 0.92 7.76 -10.60
CA MET A 17 1.49 8.21 -9.34
C MET A 17 1.58 9.75 -9.32
N PRO A 18 1.06 10.42 -8.28
CA PRO A 18 1.32 11.84 -8.09
C PRO A 18 2.77 12.05 -7.67
N GLU A 19 3.51 12.84 -8.45
CA GLU A 19 4.92 13.12 -8.17
C GLU A 19 5.08 14.29 -7.19
N SER A 20 5.97 14.11 -6.21
CA SER A 20 6.37 15.18 -5.31
C SER A 20 7.81 14.95 -4.85
N PRO A 21 8.80 15.62 -5.49
CA PRO A 21 10.21 15.49 -5.12
C PRO A 21 10.47 15.83 -3.65
N LYS A 22 9.77 16.84 -3.12
CA LYS A 22 9.88 17.22 -1.70
C LYS A 22 9.40 16.10 -0.77
N LEU A 23 8.26 15.48 -1.09
CA LEU A 23 7.74 14.38 -0.28
C LEU A 23 8.68 13.18 -0.35
N PHE A 24 9.14 12.83 -1.55
CA PHE A 24 10.10 11.75 -1.77
C PHE A 24 11.36 11.90 -0.92
N GLU A 25 12.03 13.06 -0.97
CA GLU A 25 13.25 13.30 -0.18
C GLU A 25 12.97 13.24 1.32
N SER A 26 11.85 13.81 1.77
CA SER A 26 11.48 13.75 3.19
C SER A 26 11.19 12.32 3.67
N SER A 27 10.52 11.49 2.85
CA SER A 27 10.28 10.07 3.14
C SER A 27 11.57 9.27 3.17
N LYS A 28 12.49 9.51 2.23
CA LYS A 28 13.81 8.88 2.17
C LYS A 28 14.62 9.17 3.44
N GLN A 29 14.69 10.43 3.86
CA GLN A 29 15.35 10.83 5.09
C GLN A 29 14.69 10.22 6.33
N ALA A 30 13.35 10.17 6.38
CA ALA A 30 12.62 9.58 7.49
C ALA A 30 12.92 8.08 7.65
N ILE A 31 13.01 7.33 6.54
CA ILE A 31 13.36 5.90 6.57
C ILE A 31 14.79 5.71 7.09
N LEU A 32 15.76 6.46 6.54
CA LEU A 32 17.16 6.38 6.96
C LEU A 32 17.35 6.75 8.44
N SER A 33 16.68 7.81 8.89
CA SER A 33 16.69 8.26 10.29
C SER A 33 16.06 7.23 11.23
N ARG A 34 14.93 6.63 10.83
CA ARG A 34 14.31 5.56 11.62
C ARG A 34 15.27 4.38 11.74
N LEU A 35 15.84 3.90 10.64
CA LEU A 35 16.74 2.74 10.65
C LEU A 35 18.02 2.99 11.47
N SER A 36 18.53 4.23 11.51
CA SER A 36 19.74 4.58 12.27
C SER A 36 19.49 4.79 13.77
N THR A 37 18.26 5.10 14.18
CA THR A 37 17.89 5.40 15.58
C THR A 37 17.05 4.31 16.25
N GLU A 38 16.43 3.42 15.47
CA GLU A 38 15.53 2.38 15.97
C GLU A 38 16.28 1.34 16.78
N ARG A 39 15.80 1.14 18.01
CA ARG A 39 16.25 0.07 18.89
C ARG A 39 15.35 -1.15 18.71
N LEU A 40 15.94 -2.30 18.40
CA LEU A 40 15.22 -3.57 18.34
C LEU A 40 14.96 -4.09 19.75
N GLU A 41 13.68 -4.16 20.14
CA GLU A 41 13.25 -4.86 21.35
C GLU A 41 13.33 -6.38 21.15
N LYS A 42 13.57 -7.13 22.24
CA LYS A 42 13.80 -8.60 22.17
C LYS A 42 12.69 -9.36 21.43
N THR A 43 11.43 -8.95 21.63
CA THR A 43 10.28 -9.55 20.95
C THR A 43 10.24 -9.17 19.46
N GLY A 44 10.63 -7.95 19.11
CA GLY A 44 10.71 -7.52 17.71
C GLY A 44 11.75 -8.33 16.93
N LEU A 45 12.92 -8.58 17.54
CA LEU A 45 13.97 -9.39 16.94
C LEU A 45 13.51 -10.81 16.57
N LEU A 46 12.70 -11.44 17.43
CA LEU A 46 12.16 -12.77 17.15
C LEU A 46 11.25 -12.76 15.91
N PHE A 47 10.29 -11.82 15.84
CA PHE A 47 9.36 -11.74 14.72
C PHE A 47 10.03 -11.30 13.41
N ASP A 48 11.05 -10.44 13.50
CA ASP A 48 11.88 -10.04 12.36
C ASP A 48 12.62 -11.27 11.82
N PHE A 49 13.25 -12.05 12.69
CA PHE A 49 13.95 -13.28 12.32
C PHE A 49 13.01 -14.33 11.70
N GLU A 50 11.83 -14.56 12.30
CA GLU A 50 10.83 -15.48 11.74
C GLU A 50 10.37 -15.03 10.35
N THR A 51 10.20 -13.71 10.16
CA THR A 51 9.80 -13.16 8.87
C THR A 51 10.88 -13.33 7.81
N MET A 52 12.14 -13.03 8.15
CA MET A 52 13.29 -13.22 7.26
C MET A 52 13.43 -14.70 6.87
N THR A 53 13.34 -15.61 7.84
CA THR A 53 13.40 -17.05 7.61
C THR A 53 12.30 -17.51 6.64
N ARG A 54 11.06 -17.05 6.82
CA ARG A 54 9.94 -17.35 5.92
C ARG A 54 10.14 -16.80 4.51
N LEU A 55 10.84 -15.68 4.38
CA LEU A 55 11.19 -15.08 3.09
C LEU A 55 12.47 -15.69 2.47
N GLY A 56 13.15 -16.60 3.17
CA GLY A 56 14.40 -17.22 2.72
C GLY A 56 15.62 -16.31 2.83
N ILE A 57 15.58 -15.33 3.74
CA ILE A 57 16.65 -14.35 3.99
C ILE A 57 17.38 -14.76 5.28
N ASP A 58 18.71 -14.87 5.22
CA ASP A 58 19.57 -15.41 6.28
C ASP A 58 20.39 -14.34 7.04
N HIS A 59 20.14 -13.07 6.75
CA HIS A 59 20.83 -11.93 7.36
C HIS A 59 19.85 -10.78 7.67
N ASP A 60 20.33 -9.76 8.39
CA ASP A 60 19.53 -8.58 8.72
C ASP A 60 19.25 -7.72 7.47
N ILE A 61 18.05 -7.87 6.90
CA ILE A 61 17.56 -7.13 5.73
C ILE A 61 17.57 -5.60 5.94
N ARG A 62 17.58 -5.12 7.19
CA ARG A 62 17.62 -3.67 7.46
C ARG A 62 18.89 -3.03 6.90
N LYS A 63 19.99 -3.79 6.80
CA LYS A 63 21.24 -3.34 6.17
C LYS A 63 21.03 -3.03 4.70
N ASP A 64 20.41 -3.96 3.97
CA ASP A 64 20.09 -3.80 2.55
C ASP A 64 19.15 -2.62 2.35
N ILE A 65 18.07 -2.54 3.14
CA ILE A 65 17.12 -1.43 3.06
C ILE A 65 17.83 -0.10 3.28
N TYR A 66 18.72 0.01 4.27
CA TYR A 66 19.45 1.25 4.53
C TYR A 66 20.36 1.63 3.36
N GLN A 67 21.12 0.66 2.82
CA GLN A 67 22.05 0.88 1.71
C GLN A 67 21.30 1.27 0.42
N GLU A 68 20.24 0.55 0.09
CA GLU A 68 19.46 0.77 -1.14
C GLU A 68 18.57 2.02 -1.05
N THR A 69 18.03 2.37 0.13
CA THR A 69 17.21 3.57 0.31
C THR A 69 17.98 4.83 -0.10
N GLY A 70 19.28 4.88 0.18
CA GLY A 70 20.17 5.97 -0.25
C GLY A 70 20.27 6.12 -1.77
N ASN A 71 20.11 5.03 -2.51
CA ASN A 71 20.27 4.97 -3.96
C ASN A 71 18.95 5.13 -4.73
N PHE A 72 17.81 4.83 -4.10
CA PHE A 72 16.51 4.99 -4.74
C PHE A 72 16.28 6.42 -5.21
N THR A 73 15.64 6.52 -6.37
CA THR A 73 15.19 7.74 -7.03
C THR A 73 13.67 7.78 -7.11
N LEU A 74 13.09 8.96 -7.30
CA LEU A 74 11.65 9.11 -7.53
C LEU A 74 11.19 8.29 -8.76
N ARG A 75 12.07 8.15 -9.76
CA ARG A 75 11.80 7.37 -10.97
C ARG A 75 11.62 5.88 -10.67
N ASP A 76 12.40 5.31 -9.76
CA ASP A 76 12.25 3.90 -9.37
C ASP A 76 10.87 3.64 -8.75
N ILE A 77 10.35 4.59 -7.98
CA ILE A 77 9.02 4.51 -7.38
C ILE A 77 7.93 4.64 -8.45
N GLU A 78 8.10 5.55 -9.41
CA GLU A 78 7.19 5.68 -10.55
C GLU A 78 7.16 4.39 -11.39
N ASP A 79 8.32 3.79 -11.65
CA ASP A 79 8.47 2.56 -12.41
C ASP A 79 7.82 1.37 -11.68
N PHE A 80 8.01 1.29 -10.37
CA PHE A 80 7.31 0.33 -9.52
C PHE A 80 5.78 0.52 -9.61
N HIS A 81 5.29 1.76 -9.51
CA HIS A 81 3.86 2.06 -9.64
C HIS A 81 3.32 1.61 -11.00
N ARG A 82 3.97 1.98 -12.11
CA ARG A 82 3.52 1.57 -13.45
C ARG A 82 3.54 0.05 -13.62
N LYS A 83 4.53 -0.65 -13.07
CA LYS A 83 4.63 -2.12 -13.20
C LYS A 83 3.55 -2.87 -12.42
N HIS A 84 3.17 -2.35 -11.25
CA HIS A 84 2.35 -3.07 -10.29
C HIS A 84 0.91 -2.57 -10.16
N PHE A 85 0.62 -1.31 -10.50
CA PHE A 85 -0.70 -0.68 -10.31
C PHE A 85 -1.42 -0.39 -11.63
N MET A 86 -0.70 0.11 -12.64
CA MET A 86 -1.30 0.39 -13.95
C MET A 86 -1.81 -0.87 -14.63
N ASN A 87 -2.96 -0.75 -15.30
CA ASN A 87 -3.58 -1.81 -16.12
C ASN A 87 -3.81 -3.16 -15.40
N ARG A 88 -3.83 -3.16 -14.07
CA ARG A 88 -4.22 -4.32 -13.27
C ARG A 88 -5.71 -4.26 -12.94
N ARG A 89 -6.33 -5.44 -12.82
CA ARG A 89 -7.68 -5.56 -12.27
C ARG A 89 -7.58 -5.47 -10.75
N HIS A 90 -8.41 -4.63 -10.15
CA HIS A 90 -8.41 -4.38 -8.71
C HIS A 90 -9.75 -4.79 -8.11
N VAL A 91 -9.71 -5.31 -6.88
CA VAL A 91 -10.91 -5.51 -6.07
C VAL A 91 -11.02 -4.33 -5.13
N MET A 92 -12.16 -3.67 -5.16
CA MET A 92 -12.44 -2.54 -4.30
C MET A 92 -13.46 -2.95 -3.23
N LEU A 93 -13.08 -2.79 -1.97
CA LEU A 93 -13.97 -2.97 -0.84
C LEU A 93 -14.52 -1.62 -0.40
N VAL A 94 -15.84 -1.47 -0.43
CA VAL A 94 -16.53 -0.26 0.03
C VAL A 94 -17.26 -0.59 1.32
N LEU A 95 -16.84 0.06 2.41
CA LEU A 95 -17.46 -0.08 3.73
C LEU A 95 -18.27 1.18 4.06
N GLY A 96 -19.55 1.00 4.38
CA GLY A 96 -20.41 2.12 4.76
C GLY A 96 -21.85 1.70 5.03
N LYS A 97 -22.65 2.65 5.52
CA LYS A 97 -24.10 2.44 5.66
C LYS A 97 -24.71 2.27 4.26
N LYS A 98 -25.32 1.11 3.99
CA LYS A 98 -25.91 0.78 2.69
C LYS A 98 -26.88 1.85 2.18
N SER A 99 -27.69 2.43 3.08
CA SER A 99 -28.65 3.50 2.75
C SER A 99 -28.00 4.81 2.29
N SER A 100 -26.71 5.01 2.56
CA SER A 100 -25.96 6.20 2.17
C SER A 100 -25.06 5.98 0.95
N LEU A 101 -25.03 4.75 0.41
CA LEU A 101 -24.21 4.40 -0.75
C LEU A 101 -25.04 4.48 -2.03
N ASP A 102 -24.50 5.18 -3.02
CA ASP A 102 -25.07 5.20 -4.36
C ASP A 102 -24.60 3.97 -5.15
N LEU A 103 -25.44 2.94 -5.18
CA LEU A 103 -25.14 1.69 -5.88
C LEU A 103 -25.04 1.86 -7.40
N GLN A 104 -25.70 2.87 -7.97
CA GLN A 104 -25.62 3.15 -9.41
C GLN A 104 -24.24 3.69 -9.77
N VAL A 105 -23.66 4.55 -8.93
CA VAL A 105 -22.28 4.99 -9.08
C VAL A 105 -21.32 3.81 -8.98
N LEU A 106 -21.48 2.92 -8.00
CA LEU A 106 -20.58 1.76 -7.82
C LEU A 106 -20.59 0.81 -9.02
N ARG A 107 -21.74 0.59 -9.65
CA ARG A 107 -21.86 -0.27 -10.85
C ARG A 107 -21.04 0.25 -12.04
N LYS A 108 -20.74 1.56 -12.11
CA LYS A 108 -19.86 2.11 -13.15
C LYS A 108 -18.41 1.64 -13.02
N TYR A 109 -18.00 1.20 -11.82
CA TYR A 109 -16.62 0.81 -11.52
C TYR A 109 -16.40 -0.70 -11.52
N GLY A 110 -17.44 -1.50 -11.75
CA GLY A 110 -17.31 -2.95 -11.91
C GLY A 110 -18.53 -3.75 -11.46
N THR A 111 -18.33 -5.06 -11.36
CA THR A 111 -19.36 -5.97 -10.85
C THR A 111 -19.52 -5.77 -9.35
N LEU A 112 -20.72 -5.36 -8.92
CA LEU A 112 -21.05 -5.20 -7.51
C LEU A 112 -21.43 -6.55 -6.90
N LYS A 113 -20.70 -6.98 -5.88
CA LYS A 113 -21.07 -8.09 -5.00
C LYS A 113 -21.31 -7.54 -3.60
N GLU A 114 -22.54 -7.64 -3.12
CA GLU A 114 -22.85 -7.35 -1.72
C GLU A 114 -22.43 -8.55 -0.87
N LEU A 115 -21.78 -8.28 0.26
CA LEU A 115 -21.34 -9.30 1.21
C LEU A 115 -22.21 -9.22 2.47
N GLY A 116 -22.77 -10.36 2.88
CA GLY A 116 -23.43 -10.52 4.17
C GLY A 116 -22.45 -10.94 5.27
N LEU A 117 -22.95 -11.05 6.51
CA LEU A 117 -22.15 -11.55 7.64
C LEU A 117 -21.60 -12.95 7.37
N ARG A 118 -22.39 -13.82 6.74
CA ARG A 118 -21.98 -15.16 6.31
C ARG A 118 -20.79 -15.15 5.35
N ASP A 119 -20.80 -14.24 4.38
CA ASP A 119 -19.73 -14.14 3.38
C ASP A 119 -18.41 -13.65 3.98
N ILE A 120 -18.48 -12.86 5.06
CA ILE A 120 -17.31 -12.24 5.71
C ILE A 120 -16.76 -13.13 6.83
N PHE A 121 -17.65 -13.71 7.64
CA PHE A 121 -17.31 -14.40 8.88
C PHE A 121 -17.57 -15.91 8.89
N GLY A 122 -18.27 -16.44 7.87
CA GLY A 122 -18.42 -17.88 7.67
C GLY A 122 -19.50 -18.59 8.50
N TYR A 123 -20.43 -17.87 9.16
CA TYR A 123 -21.54 -18.45 9.95
C TYR A 123 -22.89 -17.77 9.67
#